data_AF-A0A239R8K3-F1
#
_entry.id   AF-A0A239R8K3-F1
#
_cell.length_a   1.000
_cell.length_b   1.000
_cell.length_c   1.000
_cell.angle_alpha   90.00
_cell.angle_beta   90.00
_cell.angle_gamma   90.00
#
_symmetry.space_group_name_H-M   'P 1'
#
loop_
_entity.id
_entity.type
_entity.pdbx_description
1 polymer ?
#
loop_
_entity_poly.entity_id
_entity_poly.type
_entity_poly.pdbx_seq_one_letter_code
_entity_poly.pdbx_strand_id
1 'polypeptide(L)'
;MPPKTPKILSCFIDETGDFGEYDPHCPYYMVTAVLHDQDISIEDQLNGLERYLSDLGYPHHAIHAGPLVRRESDYEDLTMEDRKKMFNLLFNFTRKLPIHFFCAKVKKSECKDADELDAKLTKAIKAEIMKSEEYWNSFDKIIIYYDNGQKALKRVLNITFNSLFSDVEVRKVTPADYRLFQVADLICTLELTLSKIELGLFSKTEDAFFHGSHEFKKEYWRKIKAKEI
;
A
#
# COMPACT_ATOMS: atom_id res chain seq x y z
N MET A 1 9.12 33.63 20.28
CA MET A 1 8.13 32.76 19.62
C MET A 1 8.42 31.33 20.06
N PRO A 2 7.43 30.54 20.49
CA PRO A 2 7.64 29.11 20.67
C PRO A 2 8.03 28.49 19.32
N PRO A 3 8.93 27.47 19.29
CA PRO A 3 9.25 26.79 18.05
C PRO A 3 7.97 26.21 17.46
N LYS A 4 7.70 26.49 16.18
CA LYS A 4 6.63 25.84 15.42
C LYS A 4 6.89 24.34 15.47
N THR A 5 5.92 23.54 15.93
CA THR A 5 6.01 22.08 15.81
C THR A 5 6.13 21.73 14.33
N PRO A 6 7.12 20.91 13.94
CA PRO A 6 7.33 20.57 12.54
C PRO A 6 6.12 19.81 12.02
N LYS A 7 5.65 20.16 10.82
CA LYS A 7 4.59 19.43 10.14
C LYS A 7 5.16 18.15 9.54
N ILE A 8 4.64 17.00 9.93
CA ILE A 8 5.22 15.69 9.58
C ILE A 8 4.30 14.89 8.67
N LEU A 9 4.85 14.39 7.57
CA LEU A 9 4.20 13.40 6.72
C LEU A 9 4.70 11.99 7.05
N SER A 10 3.79 11.09 7.41
CA SER A 10 4.08 9.66 7.51
C SER A 10 3.80 8.98 6.17
N CYS A 11 4.76 8.22 5.67
CA CYS A 11 4.66 7.44 4.44
C CYS A 11 4.79 5.94 4.77
N PHE A 12 3.71 5.17 4.67
CA PHE A 12 3.71 3.72 4.87
C PHE A 12 3.81 3.03 3.53
N ILE A 13 4.86 2.22 3.36
CA ILE A 13 5.21 1.66 2.06
C ILE A 13 5.04 0.15 2.07
N ASP A 14 4.33 -0.34 1.06
CA ASP A 14 4.21 -1.76 0.74
C ASP A 14 4.50 -1.99 -0.74
N GLU A 15 4.97 -3.18 -1.08
CA GLU A 15 5.31 -3.56 -2.44
C GLU A 15 4.74 -4.92 -2.86
N THR A 16 4.55 -5.08 -4.16
CA THR A 16 4.28 -6.39 -4.76
C THR A 16 5.24 -6.66 -5.92
N GLY A 17 5.58 -7.93 -6.08
CA GLY A 17 6.60 -8.39 -7.01
C GLY A 17 7.99 -8.40 -6.38
N ASP A 18 8.95 -8.91 -7.13
CA ASP A 18 10.33 -9.09 -6.71
C ASP A 18 11.30 -8.61 -7.79
N PHE A 19 12.56 -8.38 -7.41
CA PHE A 19 13.67 -8.09 -8.34
C PHE A 19 14.21 -9.35 -9.06
N GLY A 20 13.55 -10.50 -8.95
CA GLY A 20 13.89 -11.73 -9.64
C GLY A 20 13.38 -11.77 -11.08
N GLU A 21 13.46 -12.95 -11.70
CA GLU A 21 13.08 -13.15 -13.10
C GLU A 21 11.61 -12.78 -13.37
N TYR A 22 11.31 -12.48 -14.63
CA TYR A 22 9.95 -12.16 -15.05
C TYR A 22 9.04 -13.40 -14.91
N ASP A 23 7.99 -13.28 -14.10
CA ASP A 23 6.89 -14.23 -14.04
C ASP A 23 5.65 -13.60 -14.70
N PRO A 24 5.08 -14.19 -15.77
CA PRO A 24 3.83 -13.73 -16.37
C PRO A 24 2.66 -13.57 -15.38
N HIS A 25 2.67 -14.29 -14.26
CA HIS A 25 1.67 -14.19 -13.19
C HIS A 25 1.90 -13.00 -12.24
N CYS A 26 3.11 -12.43 -12.23
CA CYS A 26 3.52 -11.20 -11.54
C CYS A 26 4.12 -10.18 -12.54
N PRO A 27 3.30 -9.61 -13.44
CA PRO A 27 3.79 -8.79 -14.56
C PRO A 27 4.33 -7.41 -14.14
N TYR A 28 4.06 -6.98 -12.91
CA TYR A 28 4.47 -5.68 -12.39
C TYR A 28 5.30 -5.82 -11.12
N TYR A 29 6.25 -4.91 -10.97
CA TYR A 29 6.72 -4.46 -9.67
C TYR A 29 5.97 -3.19 -9.32
N MET A 30 5.31 -3.15 -8.17
CA MET A 30 4.58 -1.97 -7.72
C MET A 30 5.01 -1.57 -6.31
N VAL A 31 5.04 -0.26 -6.07
CA VAL A 31 5.29 0.33 -4.75
C VAL A 31 4.14 1.26 -4.46
N THR A 32 3.43 0.98 -3.38
CA THR A 32 2.34 1.80 -2.88
C THR A 32 2.81 2.55 -1.64
N ALA A 33 2.57 3.86 -1.61
CA ALA A 33 2.84 4.68 -0.43
C ALA A 33 1.54 5.32 0.07
N VAL A 34 1.17 5.00 1.32
CA VAL A 34 0.07 5.64 2.04
C VAL A 34 0.60 6.83 2.82
N LEU A 35 0.01 7.99 2.58
CA LEU A 35 0.45 9.29 3.06
C LEU A 35 -0.52 9.79 4.15
N HIS A 36 0.01 10.05 5.33
CA HIS A 36 -0.76 10.53 6.48
C HIS A 36 -0.12 11.77 7.11
N ASP A 37 -0.85 12.88 7.09
CA ASP A 37 -0.52 14.13 7.79
C ASP A 37 -0.69 13.92 9.31
N GLN A 38 0.41 13.98 10.06
CA GLN A 38 0.38 13.72 11.50
C GLN A 38 -0.39 14.77 12.31
N ASP A 39 -0.69 15.94 11.74
CA ASP A 39 -1.55 16.94 12.39
C ASP A 39 -3.02 16.49 12.40
N ILE A 40 -3.39 15.49 11.59
CA ILE A 40 -4.75 14.96 11.51
C ILE A 40 -4.83 13.63 12.27
N SER A 41 -5.46 13.63 13.44
CA SER A 41 -5.65 12.41 14.22
C SER A 41 -6.53 11.38 13.50
N ILE A 42 -6.16 10.11 13.64
CA ILE A 42 -6.91 8.93 13.18
C ILE A 42 -7.26 7.97 14.32
N GLU A 43 -7.12 8.44 15.57
CA GLU A 43 -7.27 7.61 16.77
C GLU A 43 -8.66 6.97 16.89
N ASP A 44 -9.72 7.71 16.56
CA ASP A 44 -11.08 7.19 16.59
C ASP A 44 -11.29 6.04 15.60
N GLN A 45 -10.70 6.15 14.40
CA GLN A 45 -10.76 5.11 13.38
C GLN A 45 -9.98 3.87 13.83
N LEU A 46 -8.80 4.06 14.45
CA LEU A 46 -7.99 2.97 15.01
C LEU A 46 -8.73 2.24 16.13
N ASN A 47 -9.25 2.97 17.12
CA ASN A 47 -10.03 2.43 18.24
C ASN A 47 -11.30 1.72 17.75
N GLY A 48 -11.93 2.24 16.70
CA GLY A 48 -13.03 1.57 16.02
C GLY A 48 -12.63 0.20 15.48
N LEU A 49 -11.55 0.14 14.68
CA LEU A 49 -11.08 -1.11 14.08
C LEU A 49 -10.68 -2.15 15.13
N GLU A 50 -9.91 -1.76 16.15
CA GLU A 50 -9.44 -2.70 17.20
C GLU A 50 -10.60 -3.32 17.98
N ARG A 51 -11.62 -2.53 18.30
CA ARG A 51 -12.83 -3.02 18.96
C ARG A 51 -13.56 -4.05 18.08
N TYR A 52 -13.77 -3.75 16.80
CA TYR A 52 -14.40 -4.71 15.88
C TYR A 52 -13.60 -6.00 15.72
N LEU A 53 -12.27 -5.91 15.64
CA LEU A 53 -11.40 -7.10 15.57
C LEU A 53 -11.48 -7.93 16.85
N SER A 54 -11.47 -7.27 18.01
CA SER A 54 -11.60 -7.94 19.31
C SER A 54 -12.94 -8.63 19.46
N ASP A 55 -14.04 -7.98 19.05
CA ASP A 55 -15.39 -8.55 19.08
C ASP A 55 -15.54 -9.76 18.15
N LEU A 56 -14.75 -9.84 17.08
CA LEU A 56 -14.68 -10.98 16.16
C LEU A 56 -13.72 -12.09 16.63
N GLY A 57 -13.03 -11.93 17.77
CA GLY A 57 -12.08 -12.91 18.30
C GLY A 57 -10.68 -12.83 17.67
N TYR A 58 -10.34 -11.73 17.00
CA TYR A 58 -9.04 -11.49 16.36
C TYR A 58 -8.27 -10.32 17.00
N PRO A 59 -8.04 -10.29 18.33
CA PRO A 59 -7.34 -9.20 18.98
C PRO A 59 -5.92 -9.06 18.43
N HIS A 60 -5.51 -7.84 18.09
CA HIS A 60 -4.18 -7.53 17.53
C HIS A 60 -3.81 -8.29 16.24
N HIS A 61 -4.78 -8.88 15.52
CA HIS A 61 -4.50 -9.58 14.27
C HIS A 61 -4.16 -8.59 13.15
N ALA A 62 -3.07 -8.83 12.43
CA ALA A 62 -2.71 -8.06 11.24
C ALA A 62 -3.44 -8.63 10.01
N ILE A 63 -4.24 -7.80 9.33
CA ILE A 63 -4.92 -8.22 8.11
C ILE A 63 -4.00 -8.02 6.92
N HIS A 64 -3.68 -9.10 6.21
CA HIS A 64 -2.93 -9.07 4.95
C HIS A 64 -3.87 -9.34 3.77
N ALA A 65 -4.20 -8.29 3.02
CA ALA A 65 -5.16 -8.29 1.92
C ALA A 65 -4.77 -9.27 0.80
N GLY A 66 -3.51 -9.28 0.36
CA GLY A 66 -3.04 -10.16 -0.71
C GLY A 66 -3.23 -11.64 -0.38
N PRO A 67 -2.62 -12.15 0.71
CA PRO A 67 -2.81 -13.52 1.18
C PRO A 67 -4.28 -13.86 1.45
N LEU A 68 -5.06 -12.91 1.96
CA LEU A 68 -6.47 -13.11 2.24
C LEU A 68 -7.28 -13.34 0.95
N VAL A 69 -7.04 -12.55 -0.11
CA VAL A 69 -7.69 -12.77 -1.41
C VAL A 69 -7.29 -14.14 -1.97
N ARG A 70 -6.00 -14.48 -1.90
CA ARG A 70 -5.45 -15.73 -2.47
C ARG A 70 -5.70 -16.98 -1.64
N ARG A 71 -6.16 -16.84 -0.39
CA ARG A 71 -6.34 -17.93 0.59
C ARG A 71 -5.00 -18.61 0.94
N GLU A 72 -4.04 -17.80 1.34
CA GLU A 72 -2.68 -18.22 1.72
C GLU A 72 -2.43 -17.95 3.21
N SER A 73 -1.40 -18.61 3.77
CA SER A 73 -0.88 -18.36 5.12
C SER A 73 -1.98 -18.54 6.20
N ASP A 74 -2.18 -17.54 7.06
CA ASP A 74 -3.14 -17.56 8.17
C ASP A 74 -4.62 -17.69 7.72
N TYR A 75 -4.88 -17.66 6.40
CA TYR A 75 -6.23 -17.68 5.83
C TYR A 75 -6.58 -18.99 5.10
N GLU A 76 -5.70 -20.00 5.13
CA GLU A 76 -5.93 -21.29 4.46
C GLU A 76 -7.20 -21.99 4.95
N ASP A 77 -7.47 -21.94 6.25
CA ASP A 77 -8.62 -22.60 6.88
C ASP A 77 -9.90 -21.74 6.91
N LEU A 78 -9.82 -20.47 6.51
CA LEU A 78 -10.98 -19.57 6.54
C LEU A 78 -11.90 -19.75 5.33
N THR A 79 -13.20 -19.62 5.59
CA THR A 79 -14.21 -19.61 4.53
C THR A 79 -14.07 -18.37 3.65
N MET A 80 -14.62 -18.42 2.43
CA MET A 80 -14.69 -17.23 1.56
C MET A 80 -15.45 -16.08 2.25
N GLU A 81 -16.49 -16.40 3.01
CA GLU A 81 -17.29 -15.40 3.72
C GLU A 81 -16.46 -14.68 4.79
N ASP A 82 -15.72 -15.42 5.61
CA ASP A 82 -14.92 -14.83 6.70
C ASP A 82 -13.75 -14.00 6.15
N ARG A 83 -13.09 -14.49 5.10
CA ARG A 83 -12.08 -13.70 4.39
C ARG A 83 -12.69 -12.39 3.86
N LYS A 84 -13.83 -12.44 3.16
CA LYS A 84 -14.51 -11.22 2.69
C LYS A 84 -14.91 -10.29 3.83
N LYS A 85 -15.34 -10.80 4.99
CA LYS A 85 -15.63 -9.96 6.17
C LYS A 85 -14.40 -9.20 6.63
N MET A 86 -13.26 -9.89 6.79
CA MET A 86 -11.99 -9.27 7.20
C MET A 86 -11.49 -8.24 6.18
N PHE A 87 -11.54 -8.57 4.88
CA PHE A 87 -11.19 -7.63 3.81
C PHE A 87 -12.08 -6.39 3.84
N ASN A 88 -13.40 -6.57 3.95
CA ASN A 88 -14.34 -5.47 3.99
C ASN A 88 -14.18 -4.60 5.25
N LEU A 89 -13.79 -5.20 6.37
CA LEU A 89 -13.47 -4.46 7.59
C LEU A 89 -12.30 -3.49 7.35
N LEU A 90 -11.17 -4.00 6.85
CA LEU A 90 -10.00 -3.19 6.51
C LEU A 90 -10.32 -2.15 5.44
N PHE A 91 -11.05 -2.54 4.39
CA PHE A 91 -11.47 -1.65 3.31
C PHE A 91 -12.35 -0.50 3.79
N ASN A 92 -13.31 -0.77 4.66
CA ASN A 92 -14.18 0.26 5.24
C ASN A 92 -13.42 1.17 6.21
N PHE A 93 -12.46 0.64 6.96
CA PHE A 93 -11.53 1.43 7.76
C PHE A 93 -10.73 2.38 6.86
N THR A 94 -10.07 1.87 5.83
CA THR A 94 -9.29 2.66 4.86
C THR A 94 -10.09 3.81 4.27
N ARG A 95 -11.34 3.55 3.84
CA ARG A 95 -12.22 4.59 3.27
C ARG A 95 -12.46 5.77 4.19
N LYS A 96 -12.51 5.54 5.51
CA LYS A 96 -12.77 6.56 6.53
C LYS A 96 -11.53 7.36 6.94
N LEU A 97 -10.33 6.91 6.56
CA LEU A 97 -9.09 7.58 6.93
C LEU A 97 -8.84 8.85 6.09
N PRO A 98 -8.39 9.95 6.70
CA PRO A 98 -7.93 11.15 6.01
C PRO A 98 -6.50 10.96 5.50
N ILE A 99 -6.34 10.05 4.55
CA ILE A 99 -5.07 9.72 3.92
C ILE A 99 -5.11 10.02 2.43
N HIS A 100 -3.92 10.20 1.88
CA HIS A 100 -3.66 10.13 0.45
C HIS A 100 -2.83 8.90 0.13
N PHE A 101 -2.73 8.52 -1.14
CA PHE A 101 -1.76 7.52 -1.57
C PHE A 101 -1.28 7.78 -3.00
N PHE A 102 -0.14 7.18 -3.36
CA PHE A 102 0.24 6.97 -4.75
C PHE A 102 0.69 5.52 -4.96
N CYS A 103 0.65 5.04 -6.21
CA CYS A 103 1.19 3.74 -6.60
C CYS A 103 2.12 3.89 -7.81
N ALA A 104 3.43 3.68 -7.59
CA ALA A 104 4.40 3.62 -8.67
C ALA A 104 4.42 2.20 -9.26
N LYS A 105 4.28 2.08 -10.59
CA LYS A 105 4.18 0.79 -11.30
C LYS A 105 5.25 0.66 -12.37
N VAL A 106 5.92 -0.48 -12.42
CA VAL A 106 6.87 -0.84 -13.47
C VAL A 106 6.52 -2.21 -14.03
N LYS A 107 6.37 -2.32 -15.35
CA LYS A 107 6.21 -3.62 -16.01
C LYS A 107 7.54 -4.37 -16.00
N LYS A 108 7.58 -5.53 -15.36
CA LYS A 108 8.80 -6.36 -15.32
C LYS A 108 9.22 -6.81 -16.73
N SER A 109 8.27 -7.03 -17.63
CA SER A 109 8.55 -7.39 -19.04
C SER A 109 9.32 -6.33 -19.82
N GLU A 110 9.34 -5.09 -19.34
CA GLU A 110 10.09 -3.99 -19.96
C GLU A 110 11.49 -3.85 -19.37
N CYS A 111 11.88 -4.66 -18.39
CA CYS A 111 13.18 -4.58 -17.72
C CYS A 111 14.04 -5.77 -18.15
N LYS A 112 15.27 -5.51 -18.62
CA LYS A 112 16.21 -6.57 -19.00
C LYS A 112 16.78 -7.30 -17.79
N ASP A 113 16.99 -6.57 -16.71
CA ASP A 113 17.60 -7.04 -15.47
C ASP A 113 17.09 -6.22 -14.26
N ALA A 114 17.58 -6.58 -13.07
CA ALA A 114 17.23 -5.93 -11.82
C ALA A 114 17.71 -4.47 -11.75
N ASP A 115 18.79 -4.11 -12.44
CA ASP A 115 19.33 -2.74 -12.45
C ASP A 115 18.42 -1.81 -13.27
N GLU A 116 17.92 -2.28 -14.42
CA GLU A 116 16.92 -1.53 -15.20
C GLU A 116 15.61 -1.38 -14.42
N LEU A 117 15.19 -2.41 -13.67
CA LEU A 117 14.03 -2.33 -12.78
C LEU A 117 14.23 -1.27 -11.68
N ASP A 118 15.39 -1.26 -11.00
CA ASP A 118 15.74 -0.27 -9.98
C ASP A 118 15.69 1.16 -10.53
N ALA A 119 16.28 1.39 -11.72
CA ALA A 119 16.27 2.69 -12.38
C ALA A 119 14.86 3.15 -12.79
N LYS A 120 14.06 2.25 -13.38
CA LYS A 120 12.67 2.55 -13.75
C LYS A 120 11.79 2.79 -12.53
N LEU A 121 11.98 2.03 -11.46
CA LEU A 121 11.24 2.19 -10.22
C LEU A 121 11.55 3.52 -9.54
N THR A 122 12.83 3.88 -9.47
CA THR A 122 13.29 5.20 -8.98
C THR A 122 12.60 6.33 -9.76
N LYS A 123 12.58 6.23 -11.10
CA LYS A 123 11.92 7.22 -11.96
C LYS A 123 10.41 7.26 -11.75
N ALA A 124 9.77 6.11 -11.58
CA ALA A 124 8.33 6.01 -11.36
C ALA A 124 7.93 6.64 -10.02
N ILE A 125 8.62 6.31 -8.93
CA ILE A 125 8.38 6.91 -7.60
C ILE A 125 8.57 8.42 -7.64
N LYS A 126 9.68 8.90 -8.24
CA LYS A 126 9.92 10.33 -8.41
C LYS A 126 8.80 11.00 -9.21
N ALA A 127 8.34 10.37 -10.29
CA ALA A 127 7.26 10.92 -11.09
C ALA A 127 5.96 11.07 -10.29
N GLU A 128 5.59 10.09 -9.46
CA GLU A 128 4.40 10.19 -8.59
C GLU A 128 4.52 11.33 -7.56
N ILE A 129 5.69 11.48 -6.93
CA ILE A 129 5.94 12.58 -5.99
C ILE A 129 5.82 13.94 -6.68
N MET A 130 6.42 14.09 -7.87
CA MET A 130 6.43 15.37 -8.59
C MET A 130 5.05 15.80 -9.12
N LYS A 131 4.10 14.87 -9.30
CA LYS A 131 2.71 15.21 -9.67
C LYS A 131 2.00 16.05 -8.60
N SER A 132 2.41 15.87 -7.34
CA SER A 132 1.82 16.50 -6.16
C SER A 132 2.87 17.27 -5.35
N GLU A 133 3.89 17.83 -6.01
CA GLU A 133 5.05 18.47 -5.37
C GLU A 133 4.66 19.50 -4.29
N GLU A 134 3.63 20.32 -4.53
CA GLU A 134 3.13 21.31 -3.56
C GLU A 134 2.65 20.67 -2.26
N TYR A 135 2.00 19.50 -2.32
CA TYR A 135 1.59 18.76 -1.13
C TYR A 135 2.80 18.29 -0.34
N TRP A 136 3.78 17.67 -1.00
CA TRP A 136 4.99 17.17 -0.34
C TRP A 136 5.81 18.30 0.30
N ASN A 137 5.98 19.42 -0.41
CA ASN A 137 6.71 20.59 0.08
C ASN A 137 5.98 21.36 1.18
N SER A 138 4.72 21.00 1.49
CA SER A 138 3.98 21.58 2.62
C SER A 138 4.40 21.01 3.98
N PHE A 139 5.20 19.95 4.00
CA PHE A 139 5.67 19.27 5.20
C PHE A 139 7.13 19.62 5.51
N ASP A 140 7.42 19.81 6.80
CA ASP A 140 8.77 20.12 7.28
C ASP A 140 9.63 18.84 7.35
N LYS A 141 9.01 17.67 7.54
CA LYS A 141 9.68 16.37 7.67
C LYS A 141 8.87 15.22 7.06
N ILE A 142 9.57 14.27 6.45
CA ILE A 142 8.98 13.04 5.93
C ILE A 142 9.52 11.83 6.70
N ILE A 143 8.63 10.97 7.19
CA ILE A 143 8.98 9.72 7.86
C ILE A 143 8.50 8.55 7.01
N ILE A 144 9.42 7.76 6.50
CA ILE A 144 9.16 6.56 5.72
C ILE A 144 9.15 5.36 6.65
N TYR A 145 8.01 4.69 6.71
CA TYR A 145 7.82 3.44 7.39
C TYR A 145 7.89 2.32 6.35
N TYR A 146 8.88 1.43 6.51
CA TYR A 146 9.08 0.29 5.61
C TYR A 146 9.64 -0.92 6.37
N ASP A 147 9.09 -2.11 6.15
CA ASP A 147 9.47 -3.34 6.86
C ASP A 147 10.82 -3.93 6.41
N ASN A 148 11.32 -3.49 5.26
CA ASN A 148 12.50 -4.01 4.55
C ASN A 148 12.30 -5.39 3.94
N GLY A 149 11.09 -5.68 3.42
CA GLY A 149 10.81 -6.89 2.63
C GLY A 149 11.86 -7.11 1.54
N GLN A 150 12.26 -6.04 0.85
CA GLN A 150 13.32 -6.07 -0.16
C GLN A 150 14.40 -5.00 0.08
N LYS A 151 15.67 -5.45 0.18
CA LYS A 151 16.85 -4.57 0.38
C LYS A 151 17.04 -3.56 -0.75
N ALA A 152 16.76 -3.96 -1.99
CA ALA A 152 16.86 -3.08 -3.15
C ALA A 152 15.87 -1.92 -3.07
N LEU A 153 14.61 -2.18 -2.72
CA LEU A 153 13.61 -1.13 -2.53
C LEU A 153 13.99 -0.16 -1.41
N LYS A 154 14.53 -0.65 -0.28
CA LYS A 154 15.04 0.23 0.80
C LYS A 154 16.03 1.27 0.26
N ARG A 155 16.96 0.83 -0.58
CA ARG A 155 17.97 1.70 -1.19
C ARG A 155 17.31 2.72 -2.12
N VAL A 156 16.39 2.28 -2.99
CA VAL A 156 15.64 3.16 -3.90
C VAL A 156 14.90 4.25 -3.12
N LEU A 157 14.17 3.88 -2.07
CA LEU A 157 13.45 4.82 -1.21
C LEU A 157 14.40 5.82 -0.56
N ASN A 158 15.48 5.34 0.05
CA ASN A 158 16.43 6.20 0.75
C ASN A 158 17.07 7.22 -0.21
N ILE A 159 17.54 6.78 -1.38
CA ILE A 159 18.18 7.67 -2.36
C ILE A 159 17.15 8.66 -2.93
N THR A 160 15.98 8.17 -3.34
CA THR A 160 14.97 9.00 -4.01
C THR A 160 14.47 10.10 -3.08
N PHE A 161 14.05 9.77 -1.86
CA PHE A 161 13.50 10.77 -0.95
C PHE A 161 14.55 11.76 -0.44
N ASN A 162 15.76 11.32 -0.09
CA ASN A 162 16.83 12.24 0.33
C ASN A 162 17.34 13.13 -0.82
N SER A 163 17.10 12.75 -2.08
CA SER A 163 17.40 13.62 -3.23
C SER A 163 16.36 14.71 -3.47
N LEU A 164 15.16 14.56 -2.91
CA LEU A 164 14.02 15.45 -3.13
C LEU A 164 13.75 16.33 -1.91
N PHE A 165 14.02 15.83 -0.70
CA PHE A 165 13.65 16.48 0.55
C PHE A 165 14.83 16.56 1.51
N SER A 166 14.82 17.59 2.35
CA SER A 166 15.94 17.92 3.25
C SER A 166 15.91 17.16 4.59
N ASP A 167 14.73 16.80 5.09
CA ASP A 167 14.55 16.04 6.34
C ASP A 167 13.69 14.79 6.08
N VAL A 168 14.38 13.66 5.91
CA VAL A 168 13.79 12.34 5.67
C VAL A 168 14.31 11.35 6.70
N GLU A 169 13.40 10.66 7.37
CA GLU A 169 13.71 9.59 8.31
C GLU A 169 13.15 8.26 7.80
N VAL A 170 13.98 7.22 7.71
CA VAL A 170 13.53 5.87 7.31
C VAL A 170 13.51 4.95 8.53
N ARG A 171 12.33 4.48 8.91
CA ARG A 171 12.09 3.59 10.05
C ARG A 171 11.84 2.16 9.59
N LYS A 172 12.60 1.23 10.16
CA LYS A 172 12.25 -0.19 10.12
C LYS A 172 11.15 -0.47 11.13
N VAL A 173 10.13 -1.20 10.71
CA VAL A 173 8.92 -1.46 11.48
C VAL A 173 8.36 -2.83 11.13
N THR A 174 7.53 -3.37 12.01
CA THR A 174 6.79 -4.60 11.75
C THR A 174 5.39 -4.22 11.27
N PRO A 175 4.86 -4.82 10.18
CA PRO A 175 3.51 -4.51 9.68
C PRO A 175 2.39 -4.65 10.72
N ALA A 176 2.54 -5.58 11.67
CA ALA A 176 1.59 -5.78 12.76
C ALA A 176 1.48 -4.56 13.70
N ASP A 177 2.52 -3.73 13.78
CA ASP A 177 2.58 -2.61 14.72
C ASP A 177 1.81 -1.38 14.21
N TYR A 178 1.50 -1.29 12.91
CA TYR A 178 0.80 -0.14 12.33
C TYR A 178 -0.29 -0.53 11.35
N ARG A 179 -1.54 -0.11 11.63
CA ARG A 179 -2.69 -0.33 10.74
C ARG A 179 -2.52 0.29 9.36
N LEU A 180 -1.74 1.37 9.24
CA LEU A 180 -1.49 2.00 7.93
C LEU A 180 -0.61 1.15 7.00
N PHE A 181 0.17 0.18 7.49
CA PHE A 181 0.79 -0.83 6.61
C PHE A 181 -0.23 -1.76 5.99
N GLN A 182 -1.22 -2.19 6.78
CA GLN A 182 -2.31 -3.04 6.28
C GLN A 182 -3.12 -2.26 5.22
N VAL A 183 -3.25 -0.94 5.40
CA VAL A 183 -3.82 -0.07 4.36
C VAL A 183 -2.95 -0.02 3.11
N ALA A 184 -1.62 0.08 3.25
CA ALA A 184 -0.70 0.05 2.12
C ALA A 184 -0.79 -1.28 1.34
N ASP A 185 -0.78 -2.42 2.03
CA ASP A 185 -0.97 -3.76 1.44
C ASP A 185 -2.35 -3.94 0.79
N LEU A 186 -3.42 -3.41 1.41
CA LEU A 186 -4.74 -3.40 0.79
C LEU A 186 -4.73 -2.64 -0.54
N ILE A 187 -4.19 -1.42 -0.55
CA ILE A 187 -4.19 -0.58 -1.76
C ILE A 187 -3.29 -1.20 -2.81
N CYS A 188 -2.12 -1.72 -2.43
CA CYS A 188 -1.20 -2.46 -3.28
C CYS A 188 -1.89 -3.67 -3.94
N THR A 189 -2.65 -4.44 -3.16
CA THR A 189 -3.46 -5.57 -3.65
C THR A 189 -4.52 -5.12 -4.65
N LEU A 190 -5.26 -4.04 -4.37
CA LEU A 190 -6.27 -3.50 -5.29
C LEU A 190 -5.64 -2.99 -6.59
N GLU A 191 -4.49 -2.32 -6.52
CA GLU A 191 -3.76 -1.82 -7.68
C GLU A 191 -3.27 -2.96 -8.57
N LEU A 192 -2.74 -4.02 -7.97
CA LEU A 192 -2.33 -5.23 -8.68
C LEU A 192 -3.53 -5.91 -9.36
N THR A 193 -4.64 -6.08 -8.64
CA THR A 193 -5.85 -6.70 -9.20
C THR A 193 -6.40 -5.88 -10.36
N LEU A 194 -6.42 -4.54 -10.27
CA LEU A 194 -6.81 -3.68 -11.38
C LEU A 194 -5.91 -3.89 -12.60
N SER A 195 -4.60 -3.85 -12.41
CA SER A 195 -3.66 -4.00 -13.51
C SER A 195 -3.70 -5.40 -14.12
N LYS A 196 -3.99 -6.45 -13.34
CA LYS A 196 -4.29 -7.79 -13.86
C LYS A 196 -5.55 -7.80 -14.72
N ILE A 197 -6.64 -7.16 -14.28
CA ILE A 197 -7.86 -7.03 -15.08
C ILE A 197 -7.58 -6.34 -16.41
N GLU A 198 -6.80 -5.26 -16.42
CA GLU A 198 -6.45 -4.51 -17.63
C GLU A 198 -5.61 -5.32 -18.62
N LEU A 199 -4.80 -6.26 -18.12
CA LEU A 199 -4.03 -7.19 -18.94
C LEU A 199 -4.79 -8.47 -19.32
N GLY A 200 -6.02 -8.66 -18.86
CA GLY A 200 -6.76 -9.91 -19.05
C GLY A 200 -6.22 -11.09 -18.22
N LEU A 201 -5.47 -10.80 -17.15
CA LEU A 201 -4.84 -11.77 -16.24
C LEU A 201 -5.61 -11.93 -14.92
N PHE A 202 -6.89 -11.57 -14.91
CA PHE A 202 -7.75 -11.70 -13.74
C PHE A 202 -7.99 -13.18 -13.40
N SER A 203 -7.54 -13.62 -12.23
CA SER A 203 -7.57 -15.03 -11.86
C SER A 203 -8.97 -15.49 -11.41
N LYS A 204 -9.23 -16.80 -11.45
CA LYS A 204 -10.46 -17.39 -10.91
C LYS A 204 -10.66 -17.11 -9.43
N THR A 205 -9.57 -17.04 -8.66
CA THR A 205 -9.60 -16.73 -7.24
C THR A 205 -10.05 -15.30 -7.00
N GLU A 206 -9.46 -14.33 -7.72
CA GLU A 206 -9.86 -12.93 -7.64
C GLU A 206 -11.29 -12.73 -8.16
N ASP A 207 -11.69 -13.42 -9.23
CA ASP A 207 -13.05 -13.38 -9.77
C ASP A 207 -14.09 -13.84 -8.73
N ALA A 208 -13.86 -14.97 -8.09
CA ALA A 208 -14.72 -15.47 -7.01
C ALA A 208 -14.72 -14.53 -5.78
N PHE A 209 -13.56 -13.94 -5.46
CA PHE A 209 -13.43 -13.04 -4.32
C PHE A 209 -14.15 -11.70 -4.54
N PHE A 210 -14.02 -11.10 -5.71
CA PHE A 210 -14.60 -9.79 -6.01
C PHE A 210 -15.93 -9.83 -6.75
N HIS A 211 -16.43 -11.02 -7.08
CA HIS A 211 -17.63 -11.23 -7.90
C HIS A 211 -17.49 -10.61 -9.30
N GLY A 212 -16.33 -10.79 -9.91
CA GLY A 212 -16.04 -10.32 -11.26
C GLY A 212 -15.39 -8.93 -11.32
N SER A 213 -14.80 -8.65 -12.49
CA SER A 213 -14.03 -7.42 -12.74
C SER A 213 -14.87 -6.15 -12.71
N HIS A 214 -16.16 -6.23 -13.07
CA HIS A 214 -17.09 -5.10 -13.02
C HIS A 214 -17.38 -4.70 -11.57
N GLU A 215 -17.77 -5.65 -10.74
CA GLU A 215 -18.05 -5.42 -9.31
C GLU A 215 -16.78 -5.00 -8.57
N PHE A 216 -15.63 -5.59 -8.87
CA PHE A 216 -14.33 -5.12 -8.38
C PHE A 216 -14.14 -3.61 -8.60
N LYS A 217 -14.27 -3.16 -9.86
CA LYS A 217 -14.04 -1.76 -10.23
C LYS A 217 -15.02 -0.81 -9.54
N LYS A 218 -16.29 -1.23 -9.46
CA LYS A 218 -17.40 -0.43 -8.94
C LYS A 218 -17.38 -0.35 -7.41
N GLU A 219 -17.24 -1.48 -6.73
CA GLU A 219 -17.42 -1.57 -5.29
C GLU A 219 -16.14 -1.30 -4.51
N TYR A 220 -14.96 -1.54 -5.11
CA TYR A 220 -13.67 -1.42 -4.43
C TYR A 220 -12.82 -0.30 -5.02
N TRP A 221 -12.36 -0.48 -6.26
CA TRP A 221 -11.35 0.40 -6.86
C TRP A 221 -11.79 1.87 -6.90
N ARG A 222 -12.99 2.16 -7.40
CA ARG A 222 -13.50 3.55 -7.48
C ARG A 222 -13.51 4.28 -6.14
N LYS A 223 -13.79 3.57 -5.05
CA LYS A 223 -13.87 4.17 -3.70
C LYS A 223 -12.49 4.47 -3.12
N ILE A 224 -11.49 3.67 -3.49
CA ILE A 224 -10.10 3.88 -3.07
C ILE A 224 -9.42 4.91 -3.94
N LYS A 225 -9.62 4.88 -5.27
CA LYS A 225 -9.06 5.84 -6.22
C LYS A 225 -9.31 7.31 -5.84
N ALA A 226 -10.42 7.61 -5.17
CA ALA A 226 -10.71 8.95 -4.67
C ALA A 226 -9.70 9.49 -3.62
N LYS A 227 -8.82 8.62 -3.09
CA LYS A 227 -7.72 8.97 -2.17
C LYS A 227 -6.35 9.05 -2.87
N GLU A 228 -6.29 8.74 -4.16
CA GLU A 228 -5.08 8.92 -4.96
C GLU A 228 -4.73 10.41 -4.98
N ILE A 229 -3.45 10.75 -4.81
CA ILE A 229 -2.95 12.12 -4.76
C ILE A 229 -2.71 12.72 -6.15
#